data_AF-O31981-F1
#
_entry.id   AF-O31981-F1
#
_cell.length_a   1.000
_cell.length_b   1.000
_cell.length_c   1.000
_cell.angle_alpha   90.00
_cell.angle_beta   90.00
_cell.angle_gamma   90.00
#
_symmetry.space_group_name_H-M   'P 1'
#
loop_
_entity.id
_entity.type
_entity.pdbx_description
1 polymer ?
#
loop_
_entity_poly.entity_id
_entity_poly.type
_entity_poly.pdbx_seq_one_letter_code
_entity_poly.pdbx_strand_id
1 'polypeptide(L)'
;MARKISDYHLKKREETQKKFIDLLAQNNYIHISGDMVNSKTKVKVRCRHNHTWQVNYEHFKKGTRCPECRIIEGSLKKRLNISTVKSRYALKGYEILSTYKNCHSKLKAKCPEGHIWEHLPSNFFKGEECFQCKGAKKYTVECAQAAFSDRGFIPLFDTYHHNKENLPFLCKEHIDLGVQYAPLHNMVRGLANCRKCYLLLFTGENSSRWKGGISSLNKTLREAVYEVWTKPSLEKYSFKCAITNSTKDLHVHHYKKNFSEIVKEALSNLSFEL
;
A
#
# COMPACT_ATOMS: atom_id res chain seq x y z
N MET A 1 -72.37 7.19 6.15
CA MET A 1 -72.75 8.42 5.43
C MET A 1 -71.59 9.41 5.47
N ALA A 2 -71.00 9.77 4.33
CA ALA A 2 -69.98 10.82 4.30
C ALA A 2 -70.63 12.17 4.66
N ARG A 3 -70.15 12.84 5.72
CA ARG A 3 -70.61 14.19 6.08
C ARG A 3 -70.36 15.11 4.88
N LYS A 4 -71.43 15.69 4.32
CA LYS A 4 -71.31 16.73 3.29
C LYS A 4 -70.49 17.89 3.85
N ILE A 5 -69.55 18.37 3.06
CA ILE A 5 -68.70 19.51 3.41
C ILE A 5 -69.57 20.76 3.31
N SER A 6 -69.64 21.58 4.37
CA SER A 6 -70.40 22.83 4.32
C SER A 6 -69.83 23.78 3.27
N ASP A 7 -70.67 24.62 2.67
CA ASP A 7 -70.26 25.62 1.67
C ASP A 7 -69.12 26.53 2.16
N TYR A 8 -69.11 26.89 3.44
CA TYR A 8 -68.02 27.65 4.06
C TYR A 8 -66.65 26.97 3.90
N HIS A 9 -66.60 25.65 4.10
CA HIS A 9 -65.37 24.87 3.97
C HIS A 9 -64.97 24.66 2.51
N LEU A 10 -65.93 24.56 1.58
CA LEU A 10 -65.65 24.52 0.14
C LEU A 10 -65.01 25.83 -0.33
N LYS A 11 -65.63 26.99 -0.03
CA LYS A 11 -65.12 28.31 -0.40
C LYS A 11 -63.72 28.56 0.17
N LYS A 12 -63.48 28.20 1.44
CA LYS A 12 -62.16 28.34 2.08
C LYS A 12 -61.08 27.47 1.42
N ARG A 13 -61.44 26.29 0.90
CA ARG A 13 -60.52 25.43 0.13
C ARG A 13 -60.16 26.06 -1.20
N GLU A 14 -61.14 26.57 -1.94
CA GLU A 14 -60.91 27.26 -3.22
C GLU A 14 -60.01 28.50 -3.05
N GLU A 15 -60.24 29.30 -2.02
CA GLU A 15 -59.38 30.45 -1.68
C GLU A 15 -57.95 30.03 -1.35
N THR A 16 -57.78 28.92 -0.63
CA THR A 16 -56.46 28.38 -0.30
C THR A 16 -55.76 27.82 -1.55
N GLN A 17 -56.52 27.16 -2.44
CA GLN A 17 -56.04 26.65 -3.73
C GLN A 17 -55.53 27.76 -4.63
N LYS A 18 -56.30 28.84 -4.75
CA LYS A 18 -55.90 30.04 -5.51
C LYS A 18 -54.61 30.65 -4.94
N LYS A 19 -54.54 30.89 -3.63
CA LYS A 19 -53.34 31.42 -2.95
C LYS A 19 -52.09 30.57 -3.20
N PHE A 20 -52.24 29.24 -3.28
CA PHE A 20 -51.11 28.38 -3.55
C PHE A 20 -50.65 28.42 -5.00
N ILE A 21 -51.59 28.40 -5.95
CA ILE A 21 -51.28 28.52 -7.38
C ILE A 21 -50.57 29.86 -7.66
N ASP A 22 -51.05 30.95 -7.06
CA ASP A 22 -50.41 32.26 -7.17
C ASP A 22 -48.98 32.24 -6.60
N LEU A 23 -48.79 31.62 -5.43
CA LEU A 23 -47.47 31.48 -4.79
C LEU A 23 -46.50 30.61 -5.63
N LEU A 24 -47.00 29.56 -6.28
CA LEU A 24 -46.23 28.73 -7.21
C LEU A 24 -45.79 29.57 -8.41
N ALA A 25 -46.70 30.31 -9.04
CA ALA A 25 -46.42 31.15 -10.20
C ALA A 25 -45.37 32.24 -9.87
N GLN A 26 -45.51 32.92 -8.72
CA GLN A 26 -44.53 33.91 -8.23
C GLN A 26 -43.12 33.33 -8.07
N ASN A 27 -42.99 32.04 -7.80
CA ASN A 27 -41.71 31.36 -7.62
C ASN A 27 -41.28 30.55 -8.87
N ASN A 28 -41.92 30.73 -10.02
CA ASN A 28 -41.67 30.00 -11.27
C ASN A 28 -41.93 28.48 -11.17
N TYR A 29 -43.01 28.10 -10.49
CA TYR A 29 -43.52 26.73 -10.44
C TYR A 29 -44.90 26.64 -11.08
N ILE A 30 -45.19 25.49 -11.67
CA ILE A 30 -46.46 25.17 -12.33
C ILE A 30 -47.15 24.06 -11.53
N HIS A 31 -48.42 24.25 -11.19
CA HIS A 31 -49.26 23.17 -10.64
C HIS A 31 -49.57 22.15 -11.72
N ILE A 32 -49.41 20.86 -11.41
CA ILE A 32 -49.59 19.76 -12.38
C ILE A 32 -50.84 18.96 -12.07
N SER A 33 -50.98 18.49 -10.83
CA SER A 33 -52.11 17.66 -10.43
C SER A 33 -52.27 17.60 -8.92
N GLY A 34 -53.49 17.30 -8.48
CA GLY A 34 -53.85 17.13 -7.07
C GLY A 34 -54.56 18.35 -6.49
N ASP A 35 -55.71 18.10 -5.88
CA ASP A 35 -56.51 19.12 -5.22
C ASP A 35 -56.12 19.27 -3.75
N MET A 36 -56.17 20.51 -3.26
CA MET A 36 -55.86 20.79 -1.87
C MET A 36 -57.08 20.55 -0.98
N VAL A 37 -57.10 19.41 -0.29
CA VAL A 37 -58.10 19.13 0.75
C VAL A 37 -57.81 19.97 2.01
N ASN A 38 -56.52 20.18 2.32
CA ASN A 38 -56.04 21.04 3.39
C ASN A 38 -54.61 21.54 3.08
N SER A 39 -54.04 22.40 3.93
CA SER A 39 -52.68 22.97 3.74
C SER A 39 -51.55 21.94 3.79
N LYS A 40 -51.82 20.73 4.28
CA LYS A 40 -50.87 19.62 4.40
C LYS A 40 -50.98 18.61 3.24
N THR A 41 -52.05 18.67 2.45
CA THR A 41 -52.23 17.84 1.25
C THR A 41 -51.13 18.17 0.25
N LYS A 42 -50.39 17.15 -0.17
CA LYS A 42 -49.34 17.31 -1.18
C LYS A 42 -49.98 17.33 -2.56
N VAL A 43 -49.55 18.26 -3.40
CA VAL A 43 -49.91 18.32 -4.82
C VAL A 43 -48.64 18.22 -5.66
N LYS A 44 -48.79 17.77 -6.91
CA LYS A 44 -47.68 17.65 -7.85
C LYS A 44 -47.43 19.01 -8.50
N VAL A 45 -46.18 19.48 -8.44
CA VAL A 45 -45.74 20.73 -9.06
C VAL A 45 -44.50 20.50 -9.91
N ARG A 46 -44.26 21.38 -10.88
CA ARG A 46 -43.10 21.37 -11.78
C ARG A 46 -42.30 22.65 -11.63
N CYS A 47 -40.97 22.55 -11.56
CA CYS A 47 -40.09 23.72 -11.54
C CYS A 47 -39.67 24.16 -12.95
N ARG A 48 -38.97 25.30 -13.07
CA ARG A 48 -38.41 25.80 -14.34
C ARG A 48 -37.48 24.83 -15.09
N HIS A 49 -36.85 23.89 -14.39
CA HIS A 49 -35.98 22.86 -14.98
C HIS A 49 -36.76 21.58 -15.33
N ASN A 50 -38.09 21.65 -15.38
CA ASN A 50 -39.00 20.55 -15.71
C ASN A 50 -39.02 19.37 -14.72
N HIS A 51 -38.33 19.47 -13.57
CA HIS A 51 -38.45 18.47 -12.51
C HIS A 51 -39.82 18.54 -11.86
N THR A 52 -40.45 17.37 -11.66
CA THR A 52 -41.75 17.27 -10.99
C THR A 52 -41.61 16.63 -9.63
N TRP A 53 -42.27 17.19 -8.61
CA TRP A 53 -42.23 16.67 -7.25
C TRP A 53 -43.51 17.03 -6.50
N GLN A 54 -43.70 16.42 -5.33
CA GLN A 54 -44.88 16.64 -4.49
C GLN A 54 -44.56 17.56 -3.31
N VAL A 55 -45.35 18.62 -3.14
CA VAL A 55 -45.21 19.58 -2.05
C VAL A 55 -46.58 20.04 -1.58
N ASN A 56 -46.69 20.39 -0.29
CA ASN A 56 -47.89 21.01 0.26
C ASN A 56 -47.70 22.52 0.42
N TYR A 57 -48.81 23.24 0.61
CA TYR A 57 -48.80 24.69 0.73
C TYR A 57 -47.91 25.18 1.88
N GLU A 58 -48.00 24.54 3.05
CA GLU A 58 -47.26 24.95 4.24
C GLU A 58 -45.74 24.88 4.03
N HIS A 59 -45.23 23.79 3.45
CA HIS A 59 -43.80 23.59 3.21
C HIS A 59 -43.30 24.49 2.09
N PHE A 60 -44.08 24.69 1.02
CA PHE A 60 -43.70 25.59 -0.06
C PHE A 60 -43.61 27.05 0.45
N LYS A 61 -44.57 27.46 1.28
CA LYS A 61 -44.57 28.77 1.95
C LYS A 61 -43.37 28.96 2.88
N LYS A 62 -42.97 27.92 3.62
CA LYS A 62 -41.76 27.91 4.47
C LYS A 62 -40.43 27.93 3.71
N GLY A 63 -40.44 27.98 2.37
CA GLY A 63 -39.22 28.05 1.55
C GLY A 63 -38.77 26.72 0.96
N THR A 64 -39.54 25.64 1.09
CA THR A 64 -39.19 24.37 0.42
C THR A 64 -39.30 24.54 -1.09
N ARG A 65 -38.26 24.11 -1.81
CA ARG A 65 -38.15 24.20 -3.28
C ARG A 65 -37.80 22.84 -3.86
N CYS A 66 -37.70 22.76 -5.19
CA CYS A 66 -37.39 21.54 -5.91
C CYS A 66 -36.11 20.86 -5.36
N PRO A 67 -36.21 19.60 -4.86
CA PRO A 67 -35.08 18.89 -4.29
C PRO A 67 -33.98 18.59 -5.30
N GLU A 68 -34.32 18.30 -6.55
CA GLU A 68 -33.34 18.11 -7.63
C GLU A 68 -32.57 19.39 -7.93
N CYS A 69 -33.26 20.53 -8.06
CA CYS A 69 -32.57 21.82 -8.23
C CYS A 69 -31.65 22.11 -7.05
N ARG A 70 -32.09 21.86 -5.82
CA ARG A 70 -31.26 22.05 -4.63
C ARG A 70 -29.99 21.19 -4.66
N ILE A 71 -30.09 19.94 -5.11
CA ILE A 71 -28.92 19.04 -5.25
C ILE A 71 -27.99 19.56 -6.34
N ILE A 72 -28.52 19.94 -7.50
CA ILE A 72 -27.75 20.46 -8.63
C ILE A 72 -27.04 21.75 -8.23
N GLU A 73 -27.75 22.73 -7.66
CA GLU A 73 -27.18 24.00 -7.19
C GLU A 73 -26.15 23.78 -6.09
N GLY A 74 -26.43 22.87 -5.14
CA GLY A 74 -25.47 22.48 -4.11
C GLY A 74 -24.19 21.86 -4.70
N SER A 75 -24.33 21.03 -5.74
CA SER A 75 -23.21 20.45 -6.47
C SER A 75 -22.42 21.50 -7.24
N LEU A 76 -23.10 22.43 -7.92
CA LEU A 76 -22.47 23.55 -8.63
C LEU A 76 -21.69 24.46 -7.69
N LYS A 77 -22.25 24.79 -6.51
CA LYS A 77 -21.55 25.56 -5.47
C LYS A 77 -20.31 24.85 -4.93
N LYS A 78 -20.32 23.51 -4.89
CA LYS A 78 -19.19 22.69 -4.47
C LYS A 78 -18.14 22.48 -5.58
N ARG A 79 -18.45 22.80 -6.84
CA ARG A 79 -17.45 22.69 -7.92
C ARG A 79 -16.31 23.66 -7.62
N LEU A 80 -15.11 23.10 -7.50
CA LEU A 80 -13.89 23.90 -7.37
C LEU A 80 -13.78 24.82 -8.60
N ASN A 81 -13.85 26.12 -8.35
CA ASN A 81 -13.58 27.10 -9.38
C ASN A 81 -12.12 26.99 -9.85
N ILE A 82 -11.86 27.41 -11.09
CA ILE A 82 -10.52 27.30 -11.69
C ILE A 82 -9.46 28.08 -10.89
N SER A 83 -9.85 29.19 -10.23
CA SER A 83 -8.96 29.96 -9.36
C SER A 83 -8.53 29.17 -8.13
N THR A 84 -9.43 28.46 -7.46
CA THR A 84 -9.09 27.59 -6.33
C THR A 84 -8.17 26.47 -6.79
N VAL A 85 -8.44 25.84 -7.94
CA VAL A 85 -7.56 24.80 -8.50
C VAL A 85 -6.16 25.37 -8.73
N LYS A 86 -6.02 26.47 -9.48
CA LYS A 86 -4.72 27.13 -9.72
C LYS A 86 -3.99 27.46 -8.41
N SER A 87 -4.70 28.02 -7.42
CA SER A 87 -4.10 28.36 -6.12
C SER A 87 -3.57 27.14 -5.37
N ARG A 88 -4.28 26.00 -5.41
CA ARG A 88 -3.86 24.76 -4.73
C ARG A 88 -2.64 24.11 -5.39
N TYR A 89 -2.54 24.18 -6.71
CA TYR A 89 -1.35 23.73 -7.43
C TYR A 89 -0.16 24.63 -7.11
N ALA A 90 -0.35 25.96 -7.19
CA ALA A 90 0.68 26.95 -6.88
C ALA A 90 1.17 26.85 -5.43
N LEU A 91 0.28 26.58 -4.46
CA LEU A 91 0.64 26.39 -3.05
C LEU A 91 1.65 25.25 -2.84
N LYS A 92 1.62 24.22 -3.70
CA LYS A 92 2.59 23.11 -3.68
C LYS A 92 3.76 23.31 -4.68
N GLY A 93 3.86 24.49 -5.30
CA GLY A 93 4.88 24.79 -6.32
C GLY A 93 4.64 24.13 -7.68
N TYR A 94 3.43 23.64 -7.97
CA TYR A 94 3.10 23.06 -9.27
C TYR A 94 2.55 24.11 -10.23
N GLU A 95 2.96 24.02 -11.50
CA GLU A 95 2.48 24.87 -12.60
C GLU A 95 1.51 24.09 -13.48
N ILE A 96 0.32 24.64 -13.74
CA ILE A 96 -0.69 24.01 -14.60
C ILE A 96 -0.42 24.37 -16.07
N LEU A 97 -0.24 23.36 -16.93
CA LEU A 97 0.11 23.53 -18.35
C LEU A 97 -1.07 23.33 -19.31
N SER A 98 -2.19 22.78 -18.84
CA SER A 98 -3.38 22.51 -19.67
C SER A 98 -4.65 23.15 -19.11
N THR A 99 -5.68 23.30 -19.95
CA THR A 99 -6.99 23.78 -19.53
C THR A 99 -7.67 22.83 -18.52
N TYR A 100 -8.08 23.36 -17.38
CA TYR A 100 -8.85 22.63 -16.38
C TYR A 100 -10.31 22.48 -16.83
N LYS A 101 -10.80 21.23 -16.94
CA LYS A 101 -12.21 20.91 -17.27
C LYS A 101 -13.04 20.65 -16.02
N ASN A 102 -12.59 19.73 -15.17
CA ASN A 102 -13.20 19.37 -13.89
C ASN A 102 -12.20 18.52 -13.08
N CYS A 103 -12.52 18.18 -11.83
CA CYS A 103 -11.62 17.42 -10.94
C CYS A 103 -11.49 15.92 -11.31
N HIS A 104 -12.28 15.43 -12.25
CA HIS A 104 -12.30 14.03 -12.72
C HIS A 104 -11.75 13.87 -14.15
N SER A 105 -11.23 14.95 -14.74
CA SER A 105 -10.54 14.92 -16.03
C SER A 105 -9.05 15.11 -15.80
N LYS A 106 -8.22 14.46 -16.63
CA LYS A 106 -6.76 14.62 -16.54
C LYS A 106 -6.37 16.07 -16.78
N LEU A 107 -5.44 16.54 -15.96
CA LEU A 107 -4.80 17.85 -16.03
C LEU A 107 -3.29 17.65 -16.15
N LYS A 108 -2.68 18.34 -17.11
CA LYS A 108 -1.22 18.40 -17.30
C LYS A 108 -0.63 19.49 -16.41
N ALA A 109 0.34 19.12 -15.59
CA ALA A 109 1.06 20.04 -14.70
C ALA A 109 2.57 19.75 -14.68
N LYS A 110 3.37 20.73 -14.26
CA LYS A 110 4.80 20.64 -14.03
C LYS A 110 5.06 20.72 -12.52
N CYS A 111 5.86 19.81 -11.98
CA CYS A 111 6.25 19.85 -10.56
C CYS A 111 7.44 20.79 -10.31
N PRO A 112 7.78 21.10 -9.05
CA PRO A 112 8.94 21.93 -8.71
C PRO A 112 10.27 21.42 -9.31
N GLU A 113 10.45 20.09 -9.37
CA GLU A 113 11.61 19.43 -9.99
C GLU A 113 11.60 19.45 -11.53
N GLY A 114 10.61 20.09 -12.15
CA GLY A 114 10.51 20.26 -13.60
C GLY A 114 9.82 19.12 -14.36
N HIS A 115 9.40 18.05 -13.70
CA HIS A 115 8.72 16.93 -14.37
C HIS A 115 7.30 17.32 -14.83
N ILE A 116 6.98 17.01 -16.09
CA ILE A 116 5.65 17.21 -16.68
C ILE A 116 4.85 15.92 -16.64
N TRP A 117 3.61 15.98 -16.16
CA TRP A 117 2.77 14.79 -16.02
C TRP A 117 1.26 15.08 -16.10
N GLU A 118 0.47 14.06 -16.43
CA GLU A 118 -1.00 14.12 -16.46
C GLU A 118 -1.60 13.30 -15.32
N HIS A 119 -2.53 13.90 -14.58
CA HIS A 119 -3.15 13.28 -13.40
C HIS A 119 -4.52 13.90 -13.12
N LEU A 120 -5.28 13.32 -12.19
CA LEU A 120 -6.59 13.84 -11.80
C LEU A 120 -6.43 14.88 -10.68
N PRO A 121 -7.02 16.10 -10.81
CA PRO A 121 -6.97 17.09 -9.74
C PRO A 121 -7.58 16.57 -8.42
N SER A 122 -8.61 15.72 -8.49
CA SER A 122 -9.17 15.06 -7.31
C SER A 122 -8.17 14.18 -6.56
N ASN A 123 -7.25 13.50 -7.25
CA ASN A 123 -6.18 12.73 -6.62
C ASN A 123 -5.09 13.65 -6.07
N PHE A 124 -4.73 14.71 -6.80
CA PHE A 124 -3.78 15.72 -6.33
C PHE A 124 -4.22 16.33 -5.00
N PHE A 125 -5.51 16.64 -4.87
CA PHE A 125 -6.09 17.17 -3.63
C PHE A 125 -6.18 16.14 -2.49
N LYS A 126 -6.08 14.84 -2.80
CA LYS A 126 -5.94 13.76 -1.81
C LYS A 126 -4.48 13.50 -1.38
N GLY A 127 -3.50 14.21 -1.97
CA GLY A 127 -2.08 14.03 -1.66
C GLY A 127 -1.27 13.27 -2.72
N GLU A 128 -1.83 13.04 -3.91
CA GLU A 128 -1.03 12.59 -5.05
C GLU A 128 -0.02 13.69 -5.44
N GLU A 129 1.22 13.28 -5.70
CA GLU A 129 2.35 14.14 -6.04
C GLU A 129 3.12 13.49 -7.17
N CYS A 130 3.97 14.28 -7.85
CA CYS A 130 4.69 13.87 -9.04
C CYS A 130 5.23 12.43 -8.92
N PHE A 131 4.83 11.52 -9.83
CA PHE A 131 5.17 10.10 -9.79
C PHE A 131 6.67 9.94 -9.99
N GLN A 132 7.29 10.88 -10.72
CA GLN A 132 8.74 10.93 -10.89
C GLN A 132 9.44 11.35 -9.59
N CYS A 133 8.84 12.23 -8.79
CA CYS A 133 9.35 12.61 -7.47
C CYS A 133 9.10 11.54 -6.40
N LYS A 134 7.91 10.91 -6.39
CA LYS A 134 7.53 9.86 -5.42
C LYS A 134 8.17 8.49 -5.70
N GLY A 135 9.05 8.38 -6.69
CA GLY A 135 9.79 7.14 -6.96
C GLY A 135 9.02 6.08 -7.77
N ALA A 136 7.89 6.42 -8.41
CA ALA A 136 7.24 5.58 -9.40
C ALA A 136 7.82 5.82 -10.81
N LYS A 137 9.13 6.15 -10.91
CA LYS A 137 9.83 6.18 -12.19
C LYS A 137 9.79 4.76 -12.78
N LYS A 138 9.33 4.64 -14.02
CA LYS A 138 9.87 3.58 -14.89
C LYS A 138 11.36 3.86 -14.94
N TYR A 139 12.18 2.96 -14.39
CA TYR A 139 13.63 3.09 -14.49
C TYR A 139 13.96 3.18 -15.98
N THR A 140 14.82 4.10 -16.40
CA THR A 140 15.37 3.97 -17.75
C THR A 140 16.16 2.66 -17.82
N VAL A 141 16.46 2.16 -19.01
CA VAL A 141 17.27 0.93 -19.15
C VAL A 141 18.60 1.11 -18.41
N GLU A 142 19.21 2.30 -18.53
CA GLU A 142 20.47 2.66 -17.88
C GLU A 142 20.34 2.63 -16.35
N CYS A 143 19.27 3.22 -15.79
CA CYS A 143 19.04 3.16 -14.34
C CYS A 143 18.75 1.73 -13.86
N ALA A 144 18.07 0.92 -14.68
CA ALA A 144 17.85 -0.49 -14.36
C ALA A 144 19.18 -1.24 -14.31
N GLN A 145 20.02 -1.13 -15.34
CA GLN A 145 21.35 -1.76 -15.39
C GLN A 145 22.27 -1.29 -14.27
N ALA A 146 22.23 0.00 -13.91
CA ALA A 146 22.97 0.54 -12.76
C ALA A 146 22.55 -0.13 -11.45
N ALA A 147 21.24 -0.33 -11.21
CA ALA A 147 20.75 -0.98 -10.00
C ALA A 147 21.24 -2.43 -9.83
N PHE A 148 21.51 -3.15 -10.93
CA PHE A 148 22.18 -4.46 -10.89
C PHE A 148 23.68 -4.30 -10.60
N SER A 149 24.33 -3.37 -11.30
CA SER A 149 25.77 -3.12 -11.22
C SER A 149 26.23 -2.68 -9.83
N ASP A 150 25.47 -1.78 -9.19
CA ASP A 150 25.71 -1.26 -7.83
C ASP A 150 25.69 -2.37 -6.78
N ARG A 151 25.03 -3.49 -7.09
CA ARG A 151 24.91 -4.66 -6.20
C ARG A 151 25.86 -5.78 -6.54
N GLY A 152 26.85 -5.53 -7.41
CA GLY A 152 27.79 -6.55 -7.84
C GLY A 152 27.21 -7.58 -8.82
N PHE A 153 26.13 -7.22 -9.53
CA PHE A 153 25.57 -8.04 -10.60
C PHE A 153 25.92 -7.47 -11.98
N ILE A 154 26.11 -8.33 -12.98
CA ILE A 154 26.27 -7.95 -14.38
C ILE A 154 24.90 -8.12 -15.04
N PRO A 155 24.22 -7.04 -15.46
CA PRO A 155 22.95 -7.14 -16.16
C PRO A 155 23.14 -7.76 -17.54
N LEU A 156 22.23 -8.65 -17.96
CA LEU A 156 22.27 -9.33 -19.26
C LEU A 156 21.03 -9.00 -20.10
N PHE A 157 20.57 -7.76 -20.05
CA PHE A 157 19.39 -7.30 -20.78
C PHE A 157 19.64 -5.90 -21.37
N ASP A 158 19.15 -5.69 -22.59
CA ASP A 158 19.23 -4.40 -23.29
C ASP A 158 17.93 -3.59 -23.19
N THR A 159 16.82 -4.25 -22.86
CA THR A 159 15.50 -3.62 -22.69
C THR A 159 14.68 -4.35 -21.63
N TYR A 160 13.61 -3.71 -21.14
CA TYR A 160 12.60 -4.34 -20.29
C TYR A 160 11.26 -3.57 -20.39
N HIS A 161 10.14 -4.23 -20.09
CA HIS A 161 8.80 -3.68 -20.31
C HIS A 161 8.15 -3.18 -19.01
N HIS A 162 8.38 -3.88 -17.90
CA HIS A 162 7.76 -3.57 -16.61
C HIS A 162 8.61 -4.07 -15.43
N ASN A 163 8.44 -3.46 -14.26
CA ASN A 163 9.33 -3.72 -13.10
C ASN A 163 9.18 -5.09 -12.42
N LYS A 164 8.16 -5.87 -12.79
CA LYS A 164 7.96 -7.26 -12.32
C LYS A 164 8.55 -8.30 -13.28
N GLU A 165 9.02 -7.88 -14.45
CA GLU A 165 9.69 -8.74 -15.41
C GLU A 165 10.99 -9.28 -14.80
N ASN A 166 11.20 -10.59 -14.91
CA ASN A 166 12.40 -11.25 -14.43
C ASN A 166 13.55 -11.00 -15.39
N LEU A 167 14.52 -10.20 -14.98
CA LEU A 167 15.65 -9.79 -15.81
C LEU A 167 16.87 -10.68 -15.53
N PRO A 168 17.57 -11.15 -16.58
CA PRO A 168 18.76 -11.98 -16.46
C PRO A 168 19.97 -11.19 -15.94
N PHE A 169 20.78 -11.81 -15.09
CA PHE A 169 22.01 -11.25 -14.55
C PHE A 169 23.04 -12.33 -14.17
N LEU A 170 24.32 -11.96 -14.09
CA LEU A 170 25.39 -12.75 -13.47
C LEU A 170 25.82 -12.13 -12.15
N CYS A 171 26.29 -12.95 -11.21
CA CYS A 171 26.91 -12.46 -9.98
C CYS A 171 28.43 -12.36 -10.16
N LYS A 172 29.02 -11.18 -9.91
CA LYS A 172 30.47 -10.96 -10.05
C LYS A 172 31.29 -11.88 -9.13
N GLU A 173 30.78 -12.18 -7.94
CA GLU A 173 31.42 -13.07 -6.95
C GLU A 173 31.14 -14.57 -7.19
N HIS A 174 30.09 -14.88 -7.94
CA HIS A 174 29.57 -16.25 -8.10
C HIS A 174 29.23 -16.50 -9.56
N ILE A 175 30.21 -16.28 -10.44
CA ILE A 175 30.08 -16.41 -11.90
C ILE A 175 29.76 -17.87 -12.28
N ASP A 176 30.27 -18.84 -11.51
CA ASP A 176 30.06 -20.28 -11.66
C ASP A 176 28.59 -20.70 -11.58
N LEU A 177 27.74 -19.92 -10.91
CA LEU A 177 26.30 -20.21 -10.81
C LEU A 177 25.54 -19.99 -12.12
N GLY A 178 26.18 -19.39 -13.12
CA GLY A 178 25.56 -19.04 -14.39
C GLY A 178 24.49 -17.96 -14.24
N VAL A 179 23.71 -17.79 -15.32
CA VAL A 179 22.68 -16.75 -15.43
C VAL A 179 21.57 -17.00 -14.42
N GLN A 180 21.22 -15.94 -13.69
CA GLN A 180 20.13 -15.91 -12.71
C GLN A 180 19.13 -14.81 -13.08
N TYR A 181 17.94 -14.86 -12.49
CA TYR A 181 16.83 -13.99 -12.86
C TYR A 181 16.20 -13.37 -11.62
N ALA A 182 15.90 -12.08 -11.69
CA ALA A 182 15.19 -11.38 -10.62
C ALA A 182 14.39 -10.19 -11.17
N PRO A 183 13.27 -9.83 -10.54
CA PRO A 183 12.49 -8.70 -11.00
C PRO A 183 13.12 -7.38 -10.57
N LEU A 184 13.08 -6.37 -11.43
CA LEU A 184 13.72 -5.07 -11.20
C LEU A 184 13.30 -4.43 -9.87
N HIS A 185 12.01 -4.51 -9.49
CA HIS A 185 11.54 -3.96 -8.22
C HIS A 185 12.18 -4.61 -7.00
N ASN A 186 12.55 -5.89 -7.05
CA ASN A 186 13.29 -6.53 -5.95
C ASN A 186 14.77 -6.18 -6.00
N MET A 187 15.34 -5.97 -7.19
CA MET A 187 16.73 -5.53 -7.34
C MET A 187 16.96 -4.15 -6.73
N VAL A 188 16.09 -3.20 -7.05
CA VAL A 188 16.09 -1.84 -6.49
C VAL A 188 15.85 -1.86 -4.97
N ARG A 189 14.95 -2.70 -4.46
CA ARG A 189 14.56 -2.72 -3.04
C ARG A 189 15.55 -3.42 -2.10
N GLY A 190 16.72 -3.87 -2.56
CA GLY A 190 17.63 -4.62 -1.69
C GLY A 190 17.31 -6.13 -1.59
N LEU A 191 16.23 -6.61 -2.19
CA LEU A 191 15.68 -7.96 -1.92
C LEU A 191 16.20 -9.06 -2.85
N ALA A 192 16.57 -8.72 -4.09
CA ALA A 192 17.10 -9.70 -5.03
C ALA A 192 18.58 -9.99 -4.77
N ASN A 193 18.94 -11.27 -4.71
CA ASN A 193 20.32 -11.73 -4.55
C ASN A 193 20.55 -12.96 -5.45
N CYS A 194 21.80 -13.22 -5.80
CA CYS A 194 22.15 -14.53 -6.34
C CYS A 194 21.99 -15.60 -5.25
N ARG A 195 21.82 -16.87 -5.63
CA ARG A 195 21.57 -17.97 -4.67
C ARG A 195 22.62 -18.03 -3.55
N LYS A 196 23.91 -17.86 -3.87
CA LYS A 196 24.99 -17.93 -2.87
C LYS A 196 25.11 -16.66 -2.04
N CYS A 197 24.97 -15.47 -2.63
CA CYS A 197 24.86 -14.21 -1.88
C CYS A 197 23.69 -14.23 -0.90
N TYR A 198 22.54 -14.78 -1.30
CA TYR A 198 21.39 -14.95 -0.41
C TYR A 198 21.71 -15.84 0.78
N LEU A 199 22.37 -16.99 0.55
CA LEU A 199 22.77 -17.90 1.64
C LEU A 199 23.75 -17.23 2.62
N LEU A 200 24.68 -16.43 2.13
CA LEU A 200 25.66 -15.71 2.96
C LEU A 200 25.02 -14.70 3.92
N LEU A 201 23.81 -14.22 3.64
CA LEU A 201 23.06 -13.35 4.55
C LEU A 201 22.63 -14.03 5.85
N PHE A 202 22.65 -15.37 5.91
CA PHE A 202 22.15 -16.14 7.05
C PHE A 202 23.16 -17.16 7.60
N THR A 203 24.40 -17.15 7.09
CA THR A 203 25.50 -18.02 7.54
C THR A 203 26.62 -17.21 8.19
N GLY A 204 27.61 -17.89 8.77
CA GLY A 204 28.68 -17.21 9.51
C GLY A 204 28.12 -16.39 10.66
N GLU A 205 28.72 -15.23 10.92
CA GLU A 205 28.32 -14.28 11.97
C GLU A 205 26.87 -13.77 11.86
N ASN A 206 26.26 -13.84 10.68
CA ASN A 206 24.86 -13.44 10.48
C ASN A 206 23.85 -14.50 10.97
N SER A 207 24.31 -15.72 11.25
CA SER A 207 23.44 -16.78 11.74
C SER A 207 23.17 -16.63 13.23
N SER A 208 21.90 -16.76 13.65
CA SER A 208 21.54 -16.84 15.08
C SER A 208 22.18 -18.02 15.82
N ARG A 209 22.73 -18.99 15.07
CA ARG A 209 23.44 -20.16 15.60
C ARG A 209 24.97 -19.97 15.66
N TRP A 210 25.49 -18.83 15.22
CA TRP A 210 26.92 -18.59 15.19
C TRP A 210 27.51 -18.48 16.58
N LYS A 211 28.67 -19.12 16.78
CA LYS A 211 29.38 -19.18 18.08
C LYS A 211 30.87 -18.87 17.89
N GLY A 212 31.21 -17.74 17.27
CA GLY A 212 32.61 -17.31 17.13
C GLY A 212 33.44 -18.07 16.09
N GLY A 213 32.81 -18.75 15.12
CA GLY A 213 33.55 -19.43 14.04
C GLY A 213 34.36 -20.67 14.45
N ILE A 214 34.23 -21.16 15.69
CA ILE A 214 35.02 -22.29 16.22
C ILE A 214 34.70 -23.68 15.61
N SER A 215 33.85 -23.77 14.60
CA SER A 215 33.41 -25.07 14.03
C SER A 215 34.57 -25.85 13.39
N SER A 216 35.43 -25.18 12.63
CA SER A 216 36.63 -25.79 12.04
C SER A 216 37.61 -26.21 13.14
N LEU A 217 37.88 -25.33 14.11
CA LEU A 217 38.74 -25.61 15.26
C LEU A 217 38.22 -26.81 16.07
N ASN A 218 36.94 -26.85 16.40
CA ASN A 218 36.32 -27.96 17.12
C ASN A 218 36.45 -29.28 16.37
N LYS A 219 36.37 -29.28 15.03
CA LYS A 219 36.60 -30.48 14.21
C LYS A 219 38.04 -30.96 14.37
N THR A 220 39.02 -30.08 14.15
CA THR A 220 40.45 -30.40 14.27
C THR A 220 40.82 -30.87 15.68
N LEU A 221 40.33 -30.19 16.73
CA LEU A 221 40.61 -30.57 18.12
C LEU A 221 40.01 -31.94 18.47
N ARG A 222 38.82 -32.28 17.95
CA ARG A 222 38.21 -33.59 18.15
C ARG A 222 38.98 -34.72 17.46
N GLU A 223 39.47 -34.46 16.25
CA GLU A 223 40.33 -35.40 15.52
C GLU A 223 41.66 -35.62 16.26
N ALA A 224 42.27 -34.55 16.79
CA ALA A 224 43.53 -34.63 17.54
C ALA A 224 43.43 -35.47 18.83
N VAL A 225 42.32 -35.39 19.57
CA VAL A 225 42.11 -36.20 20.80
C VAL A 225 41.64 -37.62 20.53
N TYR A 226 41.36 -37.98 19.27
CA TYR A 226 40.77 -39.27 18.95
C TYR A 226 41.73 -40.43 19.23
N GLU A 227 42.92 -40.41 18.63
CA GLU A 227 43.91 -41.49 18.76
C GLU A 227 44.55 -41.53 20.15
N VAL A 228 44.70 -40.39 20.82
CA VAL A 228 45.40 -40.31 22.13
C VAL A 228 44.49 -40.58 23.33
N TRP A 229 43.18 -40.36 23.22
CA TRP A 229 42.27 -40.46 24.37
C TRP A 229 40.97 -41.18 24.05
N THR A 230 40.28 -40.78 22.99
CA THR A 230 38.93 -41.32 22.70
C THR A 230 38.98 -42.81 22.38
N LYS A 231 39.84 -43.22 21.44
CA LYS A 231 39.98 -44.61 21.00
C LYS A 231 40.56 -45.52 22.10
N PRO A 232 41.67 -45.16 22.79
CA PRO A 232 42.14 -45.94 23.94
C PRO A 232 41.09 -46.10 25.05
N SER A 233 40.26 -45.07 25.29
CA SER A 233 39.16 -45.16 26.26
C SER A 233 38.09 -46.16 25.82
N LEU A 234 37.72 -46.18 24.53
CA LEU A 234 36.77 -47.16 23.99
C LEU A 234 37.35 -48.58 24.04
N GLU A 235 38.62 -48.77 23.67
CA GLU A 235 39.32 -50.05 23.69
C GLU A 235 39.41 -50.62 25.11
N LYS A 236 39.71 -49.79 26.12
CA LYS A 236 39.75 -50.18 27.54
C LYS A 236 38.47 -50.86 28.02
N TYR A 237 37.31 -50.41 27.53
CA TYR A 237 36.00 -50.98 27.87
C TYR A 237 35.46 -51.90 26.78
N SER A 238 36.32 -52.41 25.89
CA SER A 238 35.99 -53.32 24.79
C SER A 238 34.81 -52.82 23.94
N PHE A 239 34.76 -51.51 23.68
CA PHE A 239 33.68 -50.83 22.97
C PHE A 239 32.30 -51.12 23.57
N LYS A 240 32.20 -51.07 24.91
CA LYS A 240 30.94 -51.15 25.67
C LYS A 240 30.86 -50.04 26.70
N CYS A 241 29.64 -49.61 27.02
CA CYS A 241 29.41 -48.65 28.09
C CYS A 241 29.80 -49.26 29.44
N ALA A 242 30.65 -48.57 30.20
CA ALA A 242 31.10 -49.02 31.51
C ALA A 242 29.97 -49.17 32.55
N ILE A 243 28.81 -48.52 32.33
CA ILE A 243 27.67 -48.53 33.25
C ILE A 243 26.59 -49.51 32.78
N THR A 244 26.19 -49.43 31.51
CA THR A 244 25.03 -50.18 30.97
C THR A 244 25.43 -51.42 30.16
N ASN A 245 26.71 -51.62 29.88
CA ASN A 245 27.23 -52.66 29.00
C ASN A 245 26.68 -52.61 27.56
N SER A 246 25.99 -51.53 27.18
CA SER A 246 25.48 -51.28 25.83
C SER A 246 26.63 -51.05 24.84
N THR A 247 26.43 -51.44 23.58
CA THR A 247 27.32 -51.15 22.45
C THR A 247 26.80 -50.01 21.55
N LYS A 248 25.62 -49.45 21.85
CA LYS A 248 24.98 -48.39 21.05
C LYS A 248 25.33 -47.00 21.59
N ASP A 249 25.52 -46.05 20.68
CA ASP A 249 25.72 -44.61 20.96
C ASP A 249 26.79 -44.32 22.02
N LEU A 250 27.95 -44.95 21.88
CA LEU A 250 29.05 -44.79 22.82
C LEU A 250 29.69 -43.41 22.68
N HIS A 251 29.65 -42.64 23.76
CA HIS A 251 30.28 -41.33 23.86
C HIS A 251 31.28 -41.32 25.03
N VAL A 252 32.55 -41.08 24.70
CA VAL A 252 33.56 -40.78 25.71
C VAL A 252 33.36 -39.33 26.15
N HIS A 253 33.00 -39.15 27.42
CA HIS A 253 32.75 -37.84 28.01
C HIS A 253 33.69 -37.64 29.20
N HIS A 254 34.06 -36.38 29.45
CA HIS A 254 34.71 -36.01 30.70
C HIS A 254 33.62 -35.83 31.77
N TYR A 255 33.81 -36.42 32.95
CA TYR A 255 32.78 -36.50 33.99
C TYR A 255 32.25 -35.15 34.50
N LYS A 256 33.06 -34.08 34.44
CA LYS A 256 32.72 -32.77 35.01
C LYS A 256 32.67 -31.61 34.04
N LYS A 257 33.28 -31.74 32.86
CA LYS A 257 33.39 -30.66 31.88
C LYS A 257 32.99 -31.20 30.51
N ASN A 258 32.16 -30.47 29.79
CA ASN A 258 31.92 -30.81 28.39
C ASN A 258 33.13 -30.39 27.53
N PHE A 259 33.20 -30.93 26.31
CA PHE A 259 34.32 -30.63 25.41
C PHE A 259 34.53 -29.12 25.18
N SER A 260 33.46 -28.33 25.10
CA SER A 260 33.57 -26.88 24.90
C SER A 260 34.21 -26.16 26.09
N GLU A 261 33.94 -26.61 27.31
CA GLU A 261 34.57 -26.05 28.52
C GLU A 261 36.06 -26.40 28.57
N ILE A 262 36.42 -27.61 28.14
CA ILE A 262 37.81 -28.06 28.06
C ILE A 262 38.57 -27.25 27.01
N VAL A 263 37.98 -27.01 25.84
CA VAL A 263 38.60 -26.17 24.79
C VAL A 263 38.83 -24.75 25.31
N LYS A 264 37.85 -24.14 25.99
CA LYS A 264 38.00 -22.80 26.57
C LYS A 264 39.12 -22.72 27.60
N GLU A 265 39.18 -23.69 28.50
CA GLU A 265 40.23 -23.77 29.51
C GLU A 265 41.61 -24.02 28.88
N ALA A 266 41.71 -24.92 27.89
CA ALA A 266 42.95 -25.19 27.18
C ALA A 266 43.48 -23.94 26.45
N LEU A 267 42.60 -23.20 25.76
CA LEU A 267 42.97 -21.97 25.07
C LEU A 267 43.40 -20.88 26.06
N SER A 268 42.68 -20.71 27.17
CA SER A 268 43.06 -19.79 28.24
C SER A 268 44.42 -20.13 28.84
N ASN A 269 44.72 -21.41 29.07
CA ASN A 269 46.01 -21.85 29.59
C ASN A 269 47.17 -21.62 28.61
N LEU A 270 46.88 -21.69 27.30
CA LEU A 270 47.86 -21.44 26.23
C LEU A 270 47.95 -19.95 25.86
N SER A 271 47.26 -19.06 26.57
CA SER A 271 47.18 -17.63 26.26
C SER A 271 46.64 -17.32 24.85
N PHE A 272 45.74 -18.16 24.34
CA PHE A 272 44.95 -17.88 23.13
C PHE A 272 43.56 -17.38 23.53
N GLU A 273 43.17 -16.22 23.01
CA GLU A 273 41.79 -15.73 23.09
C GLU A 273 41.00 -16.20 21.85
N LEU A 274 39.73 -16.56 22.05
CA LEU A 274 38.79 -16.95 20.98
C LEU A 274 38.09 -15.73 20.37
#